data_AF-A0A267FY59-F1
#
_entry.id   AF-A0A267FY59-F1
#
_cell.length_a   1.000
_cell.length_b   1.000
_cell.length_c   1.000
_cell.angle_alpha   90.00
_cell.angle_beta   90.00
_cell.angle_gamma   90.00
#
_symmetry.space_group_name_H-M   'P 1'
#
loop_
_entity.id
_entity.type
_entity.pdbx_description
1 polymer ?
#
loop_
_entity_poly.entity_id
_entity_poly.type
_entity_poly.pdbx_seq_one_letter_code
_entity_poly.pdbx_strand_id
1 'polypeptide(L)'
;MPNEESGCEKQLTLKQLDSHLTNECQFEIVTCDRCSERVRQFELNGCHTDLRSPHCCSEFRAPCPHCSDSSSRLYRSEFEEHLMTCPERPSDCKYRQSIGCQTNVAMSQLDEHYCSGTDGHLELTVQRFQQELQRKDSELKEINNLLMKLKTRDKQRAIEVGQLKEKVLKLTERLSTFEKSPLLKTLLNQGRRLSNGDLTEQPVEEDNQSQQDAAVKELNRMGRRRSVVF
;
A
#
# COMPACT_ATOMS: atom_id res chain seq x y z
N MET A 1 34.51 22.52 -2.22
CA MET A 1 34.31 23.99 -2.24
C MET A 1 33.88 24.45 -0.85
N PRO A 2 34.09 25.72 -0.46
CA PRO A 2 33.65 26.19 0.86
C PRO A 2 32.14 26.03 1.03
N ASN A 3 31.70 25.53 2.19
CA ASN A 3 30.30 25.25 2.55
C ASN A 3 29.53 24.28 1.63
N GLU A 4 30.23 23.50 0.80
CA GLU A 4 29.62 22.45 -0.03
C GLU A 4 28.94 21.37 0.83
N GLU A 5 29.59 20.96 1.93
CA GLU A 5 29.02 20.02 2.92
C GLU A 5 27.77 20.59 3.62
N SER A 6 27.59 21.91 3.59
CA SER A 6 26.43 22.61 4.17
C SER A 6 25.33 22.91 3.14
N GLY A 7 25.58 22.63 1.86
CA GLY A 7 24.63 22.77 0.75
C GLY A 7 24.95 23.87 -0.27
N CYS A 8 26.11 24.54 -0.20
CA CYS A 8 26.47 25.56 -1.18
C CYS A 8 27.05 24.96 -2.46
N GLU A 9 26.32 25.06 -3.57
CA GLU A 9 26.74 24.55 -4.89
C GLU A 9 27.31 25.65 -5.83
N LYS A 10 27.56 26.87 -5.32
CA LYS A 10 28.02 27.98 -6.15
C LYS A 10 29.48 27.78 -6.59
N GLN A 11 29.69 27.79 -7.91
CA GLN A 11 31.02 27.86 -8.50
C GLN A 11 31.50 29.31 -8.55
N LEU A 12 32.59 29.61 -7.84
CA LEU A 12 33.11 30.98 -7.67
C LEU A 12 34.58 31.05 -8.05
N THR A 13 34.98 32.19 -8.58
CA THR A 13 36.41 32.49 -8.75
C THR A 13 37.05 32.82 -7.40
N LEU A 14 38.36 32.62 -7.26
CA LEU A 14 39.12 32.95 -6.04
C LEU A 14 38.87 34.39 -5.53
N LYS A 15 38.68 35.36 -6.46
CA LYS A 15 38.40 36.76 -6.11
C LYS A 15 37.00 37.00 -5.54
N GLN A 16 36.04 36.15 -5.89
CA GLN A 16 34.63 36.27 -5.48
C GLN A 16 34.31 35.42 -4.25
N LEU A 17 35.23 34.54 -3.84
CA LEU A 17 35.00 33.59 -2.77
C LEU A 17 34.86 34.27 -1.41
N ASP A 18 35.75 35.23 -1.11
CA ASP A 18 35.73 35.96 0.15
C ASP A 18 34.45 36.79 0.31
N SER A 19 34.11 37.58 -0.71
CA SER A 19 32.86 38.36 -0.72
C SER A 19 31.62 37.48 -0.60
N HIS A 20 31.62 36.29 -1.22
CA HIS A 20 30.52 35.35 -1.12
C HIS A 20 30.36 34.80 0.29
N LEU A 21 31.43 34.29 0.89
CA LEU A 21 31.38 33.69 2.23
C LEU A 21 30.96 34.72 3.29
N THR A 22 31.46 35.95 3.18
CA THR A 22 31.14 36.99 4.17
C THR A 22 29.72 37.55 4.01
N ASN A 23 29.22 37.72 2.78
CA ASN A 23 28.02 38.55 2.55
C ASN A 23 26.87 37.86 1.82
N GLU A 24 27.11 36.72 1.16
CA GLU A 24 26.12 36.13 0.23
C GLU A 24 25.82 34.65 0.48
N CYS A 25 26.68 33.94 1.22
CA CYS A 25 26.55 32.52 1.42
C CYS A 25 25.44 32.23 2.41
N GLN A 26 24.28 31.87 1.88
CA GLN A 26 23.11 31.47 2.66
C GLN A 26 23.38 30.21 3.51
N PHE A 27 24.39 29.42 3.17
CA PHE A 27 24.79 28.21 3.87
C PHE A 27 25.95 28.42 4.85
N GLU A 28 26.44 29.66 4.99
CA GLU A 28 27.42 30.00 6.01
C GLU A 28 26.84 29.72 7.40
N ILE A 29 27.67 29.13 8.28
CA ILE A 29 27.26 28.79 9.64
C ILE A 29 27.55 29.98 10.53
N VAL A 30 26.49 30.62 11.00
CA VAL A 30 26.52 31.77 11.89
C VAL A 30 26.02 31.40 13.27
N THR A 31 26.50 32.08 14.30
CA THR A 31 26.00 31.90 15.67
C THR A 31 24.84 32.86 15.92
N CYS A 32 23.72 32.34 16.42
CA CYS A 32 22.58 33.17 16.80
C CYS A 32 22.90 33.97 18.06
N ASP A 33 22.79 35.30 18.01
CA ASP A 33 23.08 36.18 19.16
C ASP A 33 22.13 36.00 20.35
N ARG A 34 21.01 35.29 20.16
CA ARG A 34 19.97 35.10 21.19
C ARG A 34 20.14 33.79 21.95
N CYS A 35 20.19 32.66 21.23
CA CYS A 35 20.32 31.33 21.84
C CYS A 35 21.74 30.75 21.77
N SER A 36 22.69 31.44 21.13
CA SER A 36 24.07 30.97 20.91
C SER A 36 24.20 29.68 20.08
N GLU A 37 23.12 29.23 19.43
CA GLU A 37 23.17 28.07 18.53
C GLU A 37 23.84 28.42 17.19
N ARG A 38 24.56 27.46 16.62
CA ARG A 38 25.16 27.56 15.28
C ARG A 38 24.13 27.13 14.24
N VAL A 39 23.70 28.05 13.39
CA VAL A 39 22.66 27.84 12.37
C VAL A 39 23.14 28.35 11.01
N ARG A 40 22.51 27.91 9.92
CA ARG A 40 22.81 28.48 8.60
C ARG A 40 22.23 29.87 8.46
N GLN A 41 22.89 30.75 7.72
CA GLN A 41 22.43 32.14 7.49
C GLN A 41 20.98 32.22 6.99
N PHE A 42 20.55 31.32 6.11
CA PHE A 42 19.15 31.29 5.63
C PHE A 42 18.15 30.86 6.72
N GLU A 43 18.57 29.97 7.63
CA GLU A 43 17.75 29.52 8.75
C GLU A 43 17.59 30.67 9.74
N LEU A 44 18.69 31.36 10.06
CA LEU A 44 18.70 32.54 10.92
C LEU A 44 17.76 33.64 10.41
N ASN A 45 17.75 33.87 9.10
CA ASN A 45 16.90 34.89 8.46
C ASN A 45 15.48 34.40 8.11
N GLY A 46 15.16 33.15 8.43
CA GLY A 46 13.92 32.51 8.05
C GLY A 46 13.31 31.74 9.22
N CYS A 47 13.49 30.42 9.20
CA CYS A 47 12.81 29.50 10.12
C CYS A 47 13.20 29.71 11.60
N HIS A 48 14.37 30.28 11.90
CA HIS A 48 14.86 30.53 13.25
C HIS A 48 14.29 31.82 13.87
N THR A 49 13.69 32.70 13.06
CA THR A 49 13.05 33.96 13.48
C THR A 49 11.58 34.04 13.05
N ASP A 50 10.94 32.90 12.85
CA ASP A 50 9.52 32.81 12.52
C ASP A 50 8.81 31.97 13.59
N LEU A 51 7.95 32.58 14.40
CA LEU A 51 7.20 31.87 15.44
C LEU A 51 6.37 30.70 14.90
N ARG A 52 5.96 30.76 13.61
CA ARG A 52 5.18 29.69 12.94
C ARG A 52 6.03 28.48 12.58
N SER A 53 7.36 28.64 12.53
CA SER A 53 8.28 27.58 12.14
C SER A 53 8.63 26.69 13.34
N PRO A 54 8.63 25.35 13.17
CA PRO A 54 9.00 24.42 14.24
C PRO A 54 10.42 24.63 14.78
N HIS A 55 11.29 25.22 13.97
CA HIS A 55 12.72 25.45 14.23
C HIS A 55 13.03 26.88 14.68
N CYS A 56 12.03 27.63 15.12
CA CYS A 56 12.30 28.97 15.66
C CYS A 56 13.19 28.89 16.89
N CYS A 57 14.06 29.88 17.03
CA CYS A 57 14.86 30.12 18.22
C CYS A 57 13.97 30.17 19.48
N SER A 58 14.38 29.48 20.54
CA SER A 58 13.69 29.52 21.84
C SER A 58 13.69 30.92 22.46
N GLU A 59 14.74 31.70 22.21
CA GLU A 59 14.93 33.05 22.75
C GLU A 59 14.37 34.15 21.83
N PHE A 60 13.86 33.80 20.65
CA PHE A 60 13.22 34.78 19.78
C PHE A 60 11.84 35.17 20.30
N ARG A 61 11.59 36.47 20.36
CA ARG A 61 10.31 37.04 20.74
C ARG A 61 9.76 37.92 19.63
N ALA A 62 8.52 37.67 19.24
CA ALA A 62 7.78 38.48 18.27
C ALA A 62 6.30 38.56 18.66
N PRO A 63 5.57 39.59 18.19
CA PRO A 63 4.11 39.58 18.30
C PRO A 63 3.52 38.44 17.48
N CYS A 64 2.31 38.01 17.84
CA CYS A 64 1.57 37.04 17.05
C CYS A 64 1.33 37.60 15.62
N PRO A 65 1.63 36.83 14.55
CA PRO A 65 1.43 37.28 13.18
C PRO A 65 -0.05 37.30 12.74
N HIS A 66 -0.95 36.76 13.56
CA HIS A 66 -2.37 36.63 13.23
C HIS A 66 -3.24 37.72 13.87
N CYS A 67 -2.93 38.11 15.10
CA CYS A 67 -3.73 39.10 15.82
C CYS A 67 -3.03 40.46 15.87
N SER A 68 -3.83 41.52 15.92
CA SER A 68 -3.34 42.90 15.99
C SER A 68 -2.79 43.29 17.37
N ASP A 69 -2.84 42.38 18.35
CA ASP A 69 -2.24 42.60 19.67
C ASP A 69 -0.72 42.49 19.57
N SER A 70 -0.11 43.59 19.17
CA SER A 70 1.34 43.74 19.07
C SER A 70 2.02 44.03 20.40
N SER A 71 1.24 44.16 21.49
CA SER A 71 1.76 44.49 22.81
C SER A 71 2.40 43.28 23.51
N SER A 72 1.90 42.09 23.23
CA SER A 72 2.44 40.84 23.74
C SER A 72 3.50 40.28 22.78
N ARG A 73 4.76 40.26 23.23
CA ARG A 73 5.86 39.59 22.50
C ARG A 73 6.07 38.20 23.06
N LEU A 74 5.69 37.20 22.26
CA LEU A 74 5.64 35.81 22.64
C LEU A 74 6.93 35.10 22.23
N TYR A 75 7.40 34.21 23.10
CA TYR A 75 8.28 33.11 22.69
C TYR A 75 7.51 32.09 21.86
N ARG A 76 8.23 31.18 21.21
CA ARG A 76 7.62 30.10 20.43
C ARG A 76 6.67 29.21 21.25
N SER A 77 7.04 28.82 22.46
CA SER A 77 6.19 28.02 23.35
C SER A 77 4.90 28.76 23.73
N GLU A 78 5.01 30.04 24.09
CA GLU A 78 3.88 30.91 24.41
C GLU A 78 2.98 31.14 23.18
N PHE A 79 3.58 31.25 21.99
CA PHE A 79 2.85 31.36 20.73
C PHE A 79 2.02 30.10 20.43
N GLU A 80 2.58 28.90 20.65
CA GLU A 80 1.84 27.64 20.47
C GLU A 80 0.62 27.55 21.40
N GLU A 81 0.78 27.94 22.67
CA GLU A 81 -0.34 28.01 23.61
C GLU A 81 -1.37 29.07 23.18
N HIS A 82 -0.91 30.25 22.77
CA HIS A 82 -1.76 31.32 22.28
C HIS A 82 -2.57 30.89 21.04
N LEU A 83 -2.00 30.13 20.11
CA LEU A 83 -2.70 29.66 18.91
C LEU A 83 -3.98 28.89 19.26
N MET A 84 -4.04 28.20 20.41
CA MET A 84 -5.24 27.47 20.83
C MET A 84 -6.43 28.39 21.15
N THR A 85 -6.18 29.66 21.45
CA THR A 85 -7.20 30.64 21.86
C THR A 85 -7.20 31.91 21.02
N CYS A 86 -6.27 32.05 20.07
CA CYS A 86 -6.12 33.23 19.23
C CYS A 86 -7.34 33.42 18.30
N PRO A 87 -8.14 34.50 18.47
CA PRO A 87 -9.38 34.70 17.71
C PRO A 87 -9.13 34.86 16.21
N GLU A 88 -8.02 35.50 15.83
CA GLU A 88 -7.66 35.77 14.43
C GLU A 88 -6.86 34.64 13.78
N ARG A 89 -6.63 33.52 14.49
CA ARG A 89 -5.85 32.41 13.92
C ARG A 89 -6.63 31.78 12.76
N PRO A 90 -6.01 31.63 11.57
CA PRO A 90 -6.60 30.90 10.46
C PRO A 90 -6.92 29.45 10.86
N SER A 91 -8.16 29.04 10.62
CA SER A 91 -8.68 27.73 10.99
C SER A 91 -9.50 27.14 9.87
N ASP A 92 -9.24 25.87 9.57
CA ASP A 92 -10.03 25.12 8.62
C ASP A 92 -11.38 24.72 9.21
N CYS A 93 -12.41 24.69 8.36
CA CYS A 93 -13.68 24.08 8.70
C CYS A 93 -13.49 22.61 9.10
N LYS A 94 -14.15 22.16 10.18
CA LYS A 94 -14.11 20.76 10.65
C LYS A 94 -14.55 19.72 9.60
N TYR A 95 -15.26 20.17 8.57
CA TYR A 95 -15.79 19.36 7.49
C TYR A 95 -14.87 19.30 6.25
N ARG A 96 -13.67 19.88 6.33
CA ARG A 96 -12.69 19.90 5.24
C ARG A 96 -12.31 18.50 4.76
N GLN A 97 -11.94 17.60 5.67
CA GLN A 97 -11.54 16.24 5.31
C GLN A 97 -12.74 15.35 4.98
N SER A 98 -13.86 15.51 5.69
CA SER A 98 -15.01 14.60 5.63
C SER A 98 -15.95 14.84 4.47
N ILE A 99 -16.09 16.08 3.98
CA ILE A 99 -16.94 16.40 2.81
C ILE A 99 -16.26 17.33 1.81
N GLY A 100 -15.09 17.88 2.13
CA GLY A 100 -14.31 18.69 1.19
C GLY A 100 -14.59 20.19 1.27
N CYS A 101 -15.12 20.69 2.39
CA CYS A 101 -15.29 22.13 2.58
C CYS A 101 -13.93 22.84 2.55
N GLN A 102 -13.75 23.84 1.69
CA GLN A 102 -12.45 24.50 1.47
C GLN A 102 -12.26 25.75 2.34
N THR A 103 -13.27 26.11 3.16
CA THR A 103 -13.27 27.31 3.98
C THR A 103 -12.12 27.29 5.00
N ASN A 104 -11.34 28.36 4.96
CA ASN A 104 -10.32 28.70 5.94
C ASN A 104 -10.58 30.15 6.35
N VAL A 105 -10.99 30.35 7.61
CA VAL A 105 -11.40 31.65 8.16
C VAL A 105 -10.77 31.86 9.53
N ALA A 106 -10.88 33.06 10.09
CA ALA A 106 -10.45 33.32 11.47
C ALA A 106 -11.23 32.42 12.45
N MET A 107 -10.60 32.04 13.56
CA MET A 107 -11.23 31.20 14.58
C MET A 107 -12.53 31.83 15.12
N SER A 108 -12.55 33.16 15.27
CA SER A 108 -13.71 33.96 15.68
C SER A 108 -14.90 33.87 14.71
N GLN A 109 -14.65 33.56 13.44
CA GLN A 109 -15.66 33.52 12.36
C GLN A 109 -16.21 32.10 12.11
N LEU A 110 -15.63 31.07 12.74
CA LEU A 110 -16.04 29.69 12.50
C LEU A 110 -17.50 29.43 12.90
N ASP A 111 -17.96 30.00 14.01
CA ASP A 111 -19.34 29.80 14.46
C ASP A 111 -20.35 30.40 13.47
N GLU A 112 -20.06 31.59 12.95
CA GLU A 112 -20.88 32.21 11.90
C GLU A 112 -20.86 31.37 10.61
N HIS A 113 -19.70 30.87 10.21
CA HIS A 113 -19.59 29.95 9.08
C HIS A 113 -20.40 28.66 9.29
N TYR A 114 -20.41 28.09 10.49
CA TYR A 114 -21.20 26.89 10.79
C TYR A 114 -22.70 27.18 10.77
N CYS A 115 -23.12 28.32 11.31
CA CYS A 115 -24.52 28.74 11.31
C CYS A 115 -25.03 29.02 9.88
N SER A 116 -24.30 29.82 9.11
CA SER A 116 -24.72 30.24 7.75
C SER A 116 -24.45 29.18 6.69
N GLY A 117 -23.42 28.34 6.87
CA GLY A 117 -22.95 27.36 5.90
C GLY A 117 -23.59 25.98 6.01
N THR A 118 -24.61 25.80 6.84
CA THR A 118 -25.26 24.48 7.04
C THR A 118 -25.77 23.88 5.73
N ASP A 119 -26.49 24.67 4.92
CA ASP A 119 -27.03 24.19 3.65
C ASP A 119 -25.94 23.81 2.66
N GLY A 120 -24.85 24.59 2.59
CA GLY A 120 -23.69 24.27 1.76
C GLY A 120 -22.98 22.99 2.20
N HIS A 121 -22.86 22.75 3.51
CA HIS A 121 -22.32 21.50 4.03
C HIS A 121 -23.23 20.30 3.71
N LEU A 122 -24.55 20.47 3.77
CA LEU A 122 -25.51 19.43 3.38
C LEU A 122 -25.41 19.11 1.89
N GLU A 123 -25.31 20.12 1.04
CA GLU A 123 -25.16 19.93 -0.41
C GLU A 123 -23.88 19.15 -0.74
N LEU A 124 -22.73 19.53 -0.16
CA LEU A 124 -21.47 18.80 -0.33
C LEU A 124 -21.56 17.35 0.16
N THR A 125 -22.29 17.12 1.26
CA THR A 125 -22.54 15.79 1.80
C THR A 125 -23.33 14.93 0.80
N VAL A 126 -24.41 15.49 0.25
CA VAL A 126 -25.24 14.82 -0.76
C VAL A 126 -24.41 14.50 -2.02
N GLN A 127 -23.62 15.44 -2.50
CA GLN A 127 -22.75 15.22 -3.66
C GLN A 127 -21.74 14.09 -3.42
N ARG A 128 -21.11 14.05 -2.24
CA ARG A 128 -20.17 12.96 -1.89
C ARG A 128 -20.86 11.61 -1.87
N PHE A 129 -22.04 11.51 -1.26
CA PHE A 129 -22.80 10.25 -1.26
C PHE A 129 -23.26 9.83 -2.65
N GLN A 130 -23.67 10.77 -3.50
CA GLN A 130 -24.01 10.46 -4.89
C GLN A 130 -22.83 9.90 -5.67
N GLN A 131 -21.62 10.44 -5.48
CA GLN A 131 -20.40 9.90 -6.09
C GLN A 131 -20.08 8.49 -5.58
N GLU A 132 -20.23 8.23 -4.29
CA GLU A 132 -20.03 6.90 -3.70
C GLU A 132 -21.06 5.89 -4.22
N LEU A 133 -22.33 6.28 -4.32
CA LEU A 133 -23.39 5.45 -4.90
C LEU A 133 -23.08 5.11 -6.36
N GLN A 134 -22.69 6.09 -7.17
CA GLN A 134 -22.29 5.86 -8.57
C GLN A 134 -21.10 4.90 -8.71
N ARG A 135 -20.11 5.02 -7.81
CA ARG A 135 -18.97 4.09 -7.76
C ARG A 135 -19.45 2.68 -7.43
N LYS A 136 -20.29 2.52 -6.41
CA LYS A 136 -20.83 1.22 -5.99
C LYS A 136 -21.71 0.58 -7.06
N ASP A 137 -22.53 1.36 -7.75
CA ASP A 137 -23.32 0.88 -8.89
C ASP A 137 -22.43 0.35 -10.03
N SER A 138 -21.30 1.00 -10.27
CA SER A 138 -20.33 0.58 -11.28
C SER A 138 -19.66 -0.74 -10.87
N GLU A 139 -19.20 -0.85 -9.61
CA GLU A 139 -18.65 -2.09 -9.04
C GLU A 139 -19.66 -3.25 -9.13
N LEU A 140 -20.93 -3.01 -8.81
CA LEU A 140 -22.00 -4.02 -8.90
C LEU A 140 -22.23 -4.49 -10.35
N LYS A 141 -22.19 -3.58 -11.32
CA LYS A 141 -22.30 -3.94 -12.75
C LYS A 141 -21.14 -4.84 -13.18
N GLU A 142 -19.92 -4.54 -12.74
CA GLU A 142 -18.74 -5.37 -13.03
C GLU A 142 -18.86 -6.77 -12.43
N ILE A 143 -19.24 -6.87 -11.15
CA ILE A 143 -19.47 -8.15 -10.47
C ILE A 143 -20.54 -8.97 -11.19
N ASN A 144 -21.66 -8.35 -11.57
CA ASN A 144 -22.72 -9.03 -12.31
C ASN A 144 -22.22 -9.57 -13.67
N ASN A 145 -21.41 -8.79 -14.39
CA ASN A 145 -20.80 -9.23 -15.65
C ASN A 145 -19.86 -10.43 -15.43
N LEU A 146 -19.05 -10.40 -14.38
CA LEU A 146 -18.18 -11.54 -14.02
C LEU A 146 -18.99 -12.77 -13.64
N LEU A 147 -20.06 -12.62 -12.87
CA LEU A 147 -20.95 -13.70 -12.48
C LEU A 147 -21.60 -14.37 -13.70
N MET A 148 -22.03 -13.58 -14.70
CA MET A 148 -22.54 -14.13 -15.97
C MET A 148 -21.48 -14.92 -16.74
N LYS A 149 -20.23 -14.46 -16.78
CA LYS A 149 -19.11 -15.19 -17.39
C LYS A 149 -18.77 -16.49 -16.64
N LEU A 150 -18.84 -16.49 -15.32
CA LEU A 150 -18.64 -17.71 -14.53
C LEU A 150 -19.76 -18.71 -14.78
N LYS A 151 -21.02 -18.26 -14.76
CA LYS A 151 -22.19 -19.12 -15.02
C LYS A 151 -22.14 -19.78 -16.40
N THR A 152 -21.67 -19.07 -17.43
CA THR A 152 -21.49 -19.64 -18.78
C THR A 152 -20.36 -20.66 -18.81
N ARG A 153 -19.22 -20.38 -18.15
CA ARG A 153 -18.12 -21.35 -18.00
C ARG A 153 -18.54 -22.60 -17.23
N ASP A 154 -19.33 -22.47 -16.17
CA ASP A 154 -19.79 -23.62 -15.38
C ASP A 154 -20.71 -24.53 -16.21
N LYS A 155 -21.61 -23.94 -17.01
CA LYS A 155 -22.41 -24.71 -17.98
C LYS A 155 -21.53 -25.45 -18.98
N GLN A 156 -20.53 -24.77 -19.54
CA GLN A 156 -19.61 -25.37 -20.51
C GLN A 156 -18.81 -26.53 -19.89
N ARG A 157 -18.28 -26.34 -18.67
CA ARG A 157 -17.59 -27.39 -17.91
C ARG A 157 -18.49 -28.57 -17.60
N ALA A 158 -19.75 -28.34 -17.25
CA ALA A 158 -20.69 -29.43 -17.01
C ALA A 158 -20.91 -30.30 -18.26
N ILE A 159 -20.98 -29.68 -19.44
CA ILE A 159 -21.05 -30.40 -20.73
C ILE A 159 -19.78 -31.21 -20.97
N GLU A 160 -18.60 -30.60 -20.82
CA GLU A 160 -17.30 -31.26 -21.02
C GLU A 160 -17.10 -32.45 -20.07
N VAL A 161 -17.46 -32.29 -18.79
CA VAL A 161 -17.43 -33.38 -17.80
C VAL A 161 -18.38 -34.51 -18.21
N GLY A 162 -19.57 -34.20 -18.72
CA GLY A 162 -20.50 -35.19 -19.26
C GLY A 162 -19.89 -36.00 -20.40
N GLN A 163 -19.28 -35.31 -21.38
CA GLN A 163 -18.60 -35.95 -22.52
C GLN A 163 -17.40 -36.80 -22.09
N LEU A 164 -16.60 -36.33 -21.13
CA LEU A 164 -15.47 -37.08 -20.59
C LEU A 164 -15.93 -38.34 -19.86
N LYS A 165 -16.99 -38.26 -19.05
CA LYS A 165 -17.58 -39.43 -18.39
C LYS A 165 -18.02 -40.49 -19.40
N GLU A 166 -18.67 -40.08 -20.49
CA GLU A 166 -19.07 -41.00 -21.55
C GLU A 166 -17.86 -41.67 -22.24
N LYS A 167 -16.81 -40.91 -22.54
CA LYS A 167 -15.56 -41.46 -23.10
C LYS A 167 -14.90 -42.46 -22.16
N VAL A 168 -14.84 -42.16 -20.87
CA VAL A 168 -14.29 -43.06 -19.85
C VAL A 168 -15.10 -44.35 -19.81
N LEU A 169 -16.44 -44.28 -19.78
CA LEU A 169 -17.29 -45.47 -19.83
C LEU A 169 -17.00 -46.35 -21.05
N LYS A 170 -16.95 -45.75 -22.25
CA LYS A 170 -16.63 -46.45 -23.51
C LYS A 170 -15.24 -47.11 -23.48
N LEU A 171 -14.24 -46.44 -22.93
CA LEU A 171 -12.89 -47.00 -22.80
C LEU A 171 -12.84 -48.14 -21.79
N THR A 172 -13.51 -48.01 -20.65
CA THR A 172 -13.64 -49.06 -19.63
C THR A 172 -14.32 -50.30 -20.20
N GLU A 173 -15.39 -50.14 -20.99
CA GLU A 173 -16.04 -51.25 -21.68
C GLU A 173 -15.09 -51.93 -22.67
N ARG A 174 -14.36 -51.17 -23.48
CA ARG A 174 -13.35 -51.70 -24.42
C ARG A 174 -12.20 -52.42 -23.72
N LEU A 175 -11.73 -51.92 -22.59
CA LEU A 175 -10.73 -52.59 -21.77
C LEU A 175 -11.27 -53.93 -21.24
N SER A 176 -12.49 -53.94 -20.71
CA SER A 176 -13.11 -55.17 -20.19
C SER A 176 -13.31 -56.24 -21.27
N THR A 177 -13.60 -55.85 -22.51
CA THR A 177 -13.74 -56.80 -23.64
C THR A 177 -12.38 -57.29 -24.11
N PHE A 178 -11.36 -56.42 -24.13
CA PHE A 178 -9.98 -56.81 -24.43
C PHE A 178 -9.40 -57.76 -23.38
N GLU A 179 -9.63 -57.51 -22.09
CA GLU A 179 -9.23 -58.40 -20.99
C GLU A 179 -9.83 -59.80 -21.09
N LYS A 180 -11.07 -59.88 -21.58
CA LYS A 180 -11.78 -61.16 -21.81
C LYS A 180 -11.38 -61.85 -23.12
N SER A 181 -10.60 -61.17 -23.98
CA SER A 181 -10.24 -61.69 -25.30
C SER A 181 -9.31 -62.91 -25.21
N PRO A 182 -9.58 -63.97 -25.99
CA PRO A 182 -8.67 -65.11 -26.09
C PRO A 182 -7.31 -64.72 -26.68
N LEU A 183 -7.21 -63.64 -27.46
CA LEU A 183 -5.91 -63.13 -27.97
C LEU A 183 -5.00 -62.69 -26.83
N LEU A 184 -5.52 -61.97 -25.83
CA LEU A 184 -4.72 -61.54 -24.68
C LEU A 184 -4.21 -62.74 -23.88
N LYS A 185 -5.09 -63.72 -23.62
CA LYS A 185 -4.70 -65.01 -23.00
C LYS A 185 -3.64 -65.74 -23.82
N THR A 186 -3.76 -65.74 -25.14
CA THR A 186 -2.81 -66.40 -26.04
C THR A 186 -1.45 -65.70 -26.04
N LEU A 187 -1.42 -64.36 -26.08
CA LEU A 187 -0.20 -63.56 -25.99
C LEU A 187 0.48 -63.72 -24.62
N LEU A 188 -0.28 -63.71 -23.53
CA LEU A 188 0.24 -63.98 -22.18
C LEU A 188 0.83 -65.41 -22.06
N ASN A 189 0.15 -66.40 -22.65
CA ASN A 189 0.64 -67.78 -22.67
C ASN A 189 1.88 -67.97 -23.57
N GLN A 190 1.97 -67.25 -24.70
CA GLN A 190 3.17 -67.24 -25.55
C GLN A 190 4.35 -66.57 -24.85
N GLY A 191 4.13 -65.45 -24.16
CA GLY A 191 5.15 -64.79 -23.34
C GLY A 191 5.67 -65.69 -22.21
N ARG A 192 4.78 -66.38 -21.48
CA ARG A 192 5.18 -67.38 -20.46
C ARG A 192 5.96 -68.55 -21.04
N ARG A 193 5.64 -68.99 -22.26
CA ARG A 193 6.40 -70.06 -22.95
C ARG A 193 7.80 -69.61 -23.38
N LEU A 194 8.01 -68.33 -23.63
CA LEU A 194 9.33 -67.75 -23.91
C LEU A 194 10.14 -67.48 -22.63
N SER A 195 9.48 -67.26 -21.48
CA SER A 195 10.15 -67.05 -20.18
C SER A 195 10.49 -68.34 -19.41
N ASN A 196 9.87 -69.48 -19.71
CA ASN A 196 10.12 -70.75 -19.01
C ASN A 196 11.31 -71.57 -19.58
N GLY A 197 12.21 -70.91 -20.29
CA GLY A 197 13.48 -71.48 -20.77
C GLY A 197 14.69 -70.97 -19.97
N ASP A 198 14.58 -70.88 -18.64
CA ASP A 198 15.69 -71.05 -17.69
C ASP A 198 15.16 -70.85 -16.25
N LEU A 199 15.36 -71.86 -15.40
CA LEU A 199 15.06 -71.78 -13.97
C LEU A 199 16.21 -71.08 -13.24
N THR A 200 15.89 -70.05 -12.46
CA THR A 200 16.32 -69.98 -11.05
C THR A 200 15.36 -69.06 -10.29
N GLU A 201 14.75 -69.61 -9.25
CA GLU A 201 14.11 -68.84 -8.19
C GLU A 201 15.15 -67.97 -7.48
N GLN A 202 14.85 -66.68 -7.31
CA GLN A 202 15.28 -65.91 -6.14
C GLN A 202 14.06 -65.18 -5.58
N PRO A 203 13.84 -65.21 -4.26
CA PRO A 203 12.74 -64.50 -3.63
C PRO A 203 13.07 -63.02 -3.60
N VAL A 204 12.24 -62.20 -4.24
CA VAL A 204 12.27 -60.74 -4.05
C VAL A 204 10.98 -60.36 -3.35
N GLU A 205 11.12 -60.07 -2.07
CA GLU A 205 10.07 -59.55 -1.21
C GLU A 205 9.50 -58.23 -1.77
N GLU A 206 8.21 -58.05 -1.51
CA GLU A 206 7.41 -56.89 -1.86
C GLU A 206 7.95 -55.59 -1.24
N ASP A 207 8.29 -54.59 -2.05
CA ASP A 207 8.45 -53.21 -1.57
C ASP A 207 7.88 -52.17 -2.55
N ASN A 208 6.62 -52.40 -2.99
CA ASN A 208 5.89 -51.43 -3.80
C ASN A 208 4.89 -50.58 -2.99
N GLN A 209 4.79 -50.83 -1.68
CA GLN A 209 3.93 -50.06 -0.77
C GLN A 209 4.65 -48.80 -0.23
N SER A 210 5.99 -48.83 -0.09
CA SER A 210 6.78 -47.69 0.42
C SER A 210 6.83 -46.48 -0.52
N GLN A 211 6.68 -46.67 -1.83
CA GLN A 211 6.76 -45.57 -2.81
C GLN A 211 5.44 -44.80 -2.96
N GLN A 212 4.30 -45.45 -2.75
CA GLN A 212 2.99 -44.79 -2.78
C GLN A 212 2.72 -43.99 -1.50
N ASP A 213 3.16 -44.48 -0.34
CA ASP A 213 3.03 -43.77 0.94
C ASP A 213 3.98 -42.57 1.07
N ALA A 214 5.17 -42.60 0.43
CA ALA A 214 6.10 -41.47 0.42
C ALA A 214 5.54 -40.26 -0.37
N ALA A 215 4.87 -40.51 -1.50
CA ALA A 215 4.25 -39.47 -2.33
C ALA A 215 3.04 -38.80 -1.63
N VAL A 216 2.25 -39.59 -0.88
CA VAL A 216 1.12 -39.09 -0.10
C VAL A 216 1.58 -38.30 1.14
N LYS A 217 2.75 -38.62 1.71
CA LYS A 217 3.35 -37.90 2.86
C LYS A 217 4.00 -36.57 2.46
N GLU A 218 4.58 -36.47 1.27
CA GLU A 218 5.12 -35.22 0.68
C GLU A 218 4.02 -34.22 0.33
N LEU A 219 2.91 -34.68 -0.26
CA LEU A 219 1.73 -33.84 -0.57
C LEU A 219 1.05 -33.28 0.69
N ASN A 220 0.99 -34.07 1.78
CA ASN A 220 0.46 -33.61 3.06
C ASN A 220 1.39 -32.65 3.82
N ARG A 221 2.73 -32.74 3.63
CA ARG A 221 3.69 -31.77 4.17
C ARG A 221 3.65 -30.41 3.46
N MET A 222 3.41 -30.39 2.15
CA MET A 222 3.25 -29.15 1.38
C MET A 222 1.92 -28.43 1.65
N GLY A 223 0.85 -29.17 1.98
CA GLY A 223 -0.44 -28.60 2.38
C GLY A 223 -0.42 -27.88 3.74
N ARG A 224 0.34 -28.40 4.73
CA ARG A 224 0.43 -27.78 6.08
C ARG A 224 1.36 -26.56 6.16
N ARG A 225 2.28 -26.38 5.21
CA ARG A 225 3.15 -25.18 5.14
C ARG A 225 2.45 -23.93 4.60
N ARG A 226 1.29 -24.07 3.96
CA ARG A 226 0.47 -22.93 3.46
C ARG A 226 -0.57 -22.41 4.46
N SER A 227 -0.71 -23.04 5.62
CA SER A 227 -1.65 -22.62 6.68
C SER A 227 -0.96 -21.93 7.86
N VAL A 228 0.34 -21.66 7.77
CA VAL A 228 1.11 -20.90 8.79
C VAL A 228 2.04 -19.92 8.08
N VAL A 229 1.46 -18.96 7.39
CA VAL A 229 2.03 -17.63 7.19
C VAL A 229 0.85 -16.67 7.40
N PHE A 230 1.03 -15.80 8.39
CA PHE A 230 0.10 -14.74 8.79
C PHE A 230 -0.29 -13.84 7.62
#